data_AF-A0A2T2U9Q2-F1
#
_entry.id   AF-A0A2T2U9Q2-F1
#
_cell.length_a   1.000
_cell.length_b   1.000
_cell.length_c   1.000
_cell.angle_alpha   90.00
_cell.angle_beta   90.00
_cell.angle_gamma   90.00
#
_symmetry.space_group_name_H-M   'P 1'
#
loop_
_entity.id
_entity.type
_entity.pdbx_description
1 polymer ?
#
loop_
_entity_poly.entity_id
_entity_poly.type
_entity_poly.pdbx_seq_one_letter_code
_entity_poly.pdbx_strand_id
1 'polypeptide(L)'
;MKRLLSLLVGVPLLLYVLNVFSYRYLKRNVLRRRRWDLNICCGKTDGGGTNADIVRHRSDLPNFVKIDDPYDLPFKDDEFGAVLCSHTIEHVEHPERFWRELRRVGRDVTLVVPPLWDLSAAFNMLEHRWVFLTLRKEHKHLPPRVRLPLARTVQRLFGQRVHA
;
A
#
# COMPACT_ATOMS: atom_id res chain seq x y z
N MET A 1 16.63 34.91 12.19
CA MET A 1 16.88 33.74 13.05
C MET A 1 15.60 33.06 13.57
N LYS A 2 14.69 33.77 14.27
CA LYS A 2 13.44 33.17 14.80
C LYS A 2 12.54 32.52 13.73
N ARG A 3 12.28 33.19 12.60
CA ARG A 3 11.47 32.63 11.48
C ARG A 3 12.07 31.36 10.86
N LEU A 4 13.40 31.28 10.76
CA LEU A 4 14.09 30.10 10.22
C LEU A 4 13.95 28.91 11.18
N LEU A 5 14.09 29.16 12.49
CA LEU A 5 13.88 28.13 13.52
C LEU A 5 12.42 27.65 13.56
N SER A 6 11.46 28.56 13.40
CA SER A 6 10.02 28.21 13.29
C SER A 6 9.73 27.32 12.09
N LEU A 7 10.35 27.57 10.94
CA LEU A 7 10.21 26.74 9.74
C LEU A 7 10.87 25.36 9.90
N LEU A 8 12.05 25.31 10.53
CA LEU A 8 12.78 24.06 10.80
C LEU A 8 12.01 23.09 11.72
N VAL A 9 11.13 23.60 12.59
CA VAL A 9 10.27 22.76 13.45
C VAL A 9 8.88 22.57 12.84
N GLY A 10 8.30 23.62 12.26
CA GLY A 10 6.94 23.62 11.75
C GLY A 10 6.75 22.71 10.53
N VAL A 11 7.70 22.69 9.60
CA VAL A 11 7.60 21.85 8.39
C VAL A 11 7.67 20.35 8.74
N PRO A 12 8.66 19.86 9.51
CA PRO A 12 8.68 18.45 9.92
C PRO A 12 7.45 18.05 10.74
N LEU A 13 6.98 18.92 11.64
CA LEU A 13 5.77 18.65 12.42
C LEU A 13 4.53 18.52 11.51
N LEU A 14 4.38 19.41 10.53
CA LEU A 14 3.29 19.33 9.55
C LEU A 14 3.37 18.03 8.74
N LEU A 15 4.55 17.67 8.24
CA LEU A 15 4.74 16.42 7.49
C LEU A 15 4.42 15.19 8.34
N TYR A 16 4.80 15.20 9.62
CA TYR A 16 4.45 14.14 10.56
C TYR A 16 2.94 14.05 10.80
N VAL A 17 2.26 15.19 11.02
CA VAL A 17 0.80 15.23 11.22
C VAL A 17 0.06 14.74 9.99
N LEU A 18 0.45 15.18 8.79
CA LEU A 18 -0.12 14.72 7.52
C LEU A 18 0.06 13.21 7.33
N ASN A 19 1.26 12.69 7.64
CA ASN A 19 1.53 11.26 7.58
C ASN A 19 0.66 10.47 8.55
N VAL A 20 0.56 10.92 9.81
CA VAL A 20 -0.32 10.32 10.82
C VAL A 20 -1.77 10.32 10.35
N PHE A 21 -2.26 11.42 9.80
CA PHE A 21 -3.63 11.52 9.29
C PHE A 21 -3.88 10.55 8.12
N SER A 22 -2.99 10.55 7.11
CA SER A 22 -3.05 9.64 5.96
C SER A 22 -3.00 8.16 6.38
N TYR A 23 -2.01 7.81 7.20
CA TYR A 23 -1.68 6.42 7.51
C TYR A 23 -2.54 5.82 8.60
N ARG A 24 -2.91 6.58 9.64
CA ARG A 24 -3.69 6.06 10.77
C ARG A 24 -5.18 6.31 10.63
N TYR A 25 -5.59 7.46 10.10
CA TYR A 25 -7.01 7.81 10.02
C TYR A 25 -7.63 7.37 8.69
N LEU A 26 -7.13 7.89 7.56
CA LEU A 26 -7.74 7.60 6.25
C LEU A 26 -7.64 6.11 5.88
N LYS A 27 -6.46 5.48 6.05
CA LYS A 27 -6.29 4.04 5.83
C LYS A 27 -7.30 3.24 6.65
N ARG A 28 -7.39 3.51 7.96
CA ARG A 28 -8.28 2.78 8.87
C ARG A 28 -9.74 2.96 8.51
N ASN A 29 -10.14 4.13 8.05
CA ASN A 29 -11.50 4.36 7.57
C ASN A 29 -11.83 3.50 6.35
N VAL A 30 -10.93 3.42 5.37
CA VAL A 30 -11.13 2.55 4.19
C VAL A 30 -11.21 1.08 4.61
N LEU A 31 -10.26 0.62 5.43
CA LEU A 31 -10.21 -0.75 5.91
C LEU A 31 -11.50 -1.17 6.63
N ARG A 32 -12.03 -0.30 7.51
CA ARG A 32 -13.21 -0.60 8.35
C ARG A 32 -14.54 -0.25 7.70
N ARG A 33 -14.55 0.37 6.51
CA ARG A 33 -15.78 0.82 5.86
C ARG A 33 -16.72 -0.32 5.52
N ARG A 34 -16.15 -1.48 5.16
CA ARG A 34 -16.89 -2.69 4.82
C ARG A 34 -16.04 -3.92 5.13
N ARG A 35 -16.70 -5.08 5.13
CA ARG A 35 -16.01 -6.36 5.05
C ARG A 35 -15.47 -6.55 3.62
N TRP A 36 -14.24 -7.03 3.52
CA TRP A 36 -13.57 -7.32 2.25
C TRP A 36 -13.54 -8.83 2.05
N ASP A 37 -13.88 -9.29 0.85
CA ASP A 37 -13.87 -10.73 0.54
C ASP A 37 -12.42 -11.23 0.46
N LEU A 38 -11.53 -10.41 -0.11
CA LEU A 38 -10.07 -10.62 -0.10
C LEU A 38 -9.34 -9.36 0.36
N ASN A 39 -8.47 -9.52 1.36
CA ASN A 39 -7.47 -8.54 1.77
C ASN A 39 -6.09 -9.07 1.38
N ILE A 40 -5.58 -8.62 0.24
CA ILE A 40 -4.30 -9.07 -0.33
C ILE A 40 -3.14 -8.22 0.20
N CYS A 41 -2.03 -8.88 0.49
CA CYS A 41 -0.88 -8.33 1.21
C CYS A 41 -1.31 -7.73 2.55
N CYS A 42 -2.02 -8.55 3.33
CA CYS A 42 -2.77 -8.12 4.51
C CYS A 42 -1.89 -7.59 5.66
N GLY A 43 -0.59 -7.91 5.68
CA GLY A 43 0.29 -7.60 6.79
C GLY A 43 -0.27 -8.20 8.09
N LYS A 44 -0.54 -7.34 9.07
CA LYS A 44 -1.14 -7.71 10.38
C LYS A 44 -2.65 -7.48 10.45
N THR A 45 -3.28 -7.03 9.37
CA THR A 45 -4.64 -6.50 9.35
C THR A 45 -5.64 -7.56 8.87
N ASP A 46 -6.76 -7.69 9.58
CA ASP A 46 -7.88 -8.51 9.12
C ASP A 46 -8.85 -7.67 8.28
N GLY A 47 -9.18 -8.14 7.07
CA GLY A 47 -10.20 -7.55 6.19
C GLY A 47 -11.61 -8.13 6.38
N GLY A 48 -11.74 -9.19 7.19
CA GLY A 48 -12.98 -9.88 7.54
C GLY A 48 -13.35 -11.05 6.62
N GLY A 49 -12.77 -11.15 5.43
CA GLY A 49 -12.88 -12.30 4.52
C GLY A 49 -11.62 -13.16 4.54
N THR A 50 -11.09 -13.48 3.36
CA THR A 50 -9.79 -14.12 3.17
C THR A 50 -8.69 -13.08 3.32
N ASN A 51 -7.67 -13.40 4.14
CA ASN A 51 -6.46 -12.59 4.26
C ASN A 51 -5.33 -13.30 3.52
N ALA A 52 -4.57 -12.62 2.67
CA ALA A 52 -3.53 -13.26 1.89
C ALA A 52 -2.23 -12.47 1.93
N ASP A 53 -1.10 -13.13 2.14
CA ASP A 53 0.23 -12.48 2.16
C ASP A 53 1.34 -13.50 1.92
N ILE A 54 2.52 -13.03 1.51
CA ILE A 54 3.72 -13.86 1.34
C ILE A 54 4.26 -14.34 2.69
N VAL A 55 3.99 -13.57 3.76
CA VAL A 55 4.43 -13.86 5.12
C VAL A 55 3.27 -13.69 6.09
N ARG A 56 3.09 -14.66 6.98
CA ARG A 56 2.15 -14.53 8.10
C ARG A 56 2.75 -13.66 9.20
N HIS A 57 2.42 -12.38 9.22
CA HIS A 57 2.94 -11.43 10.21
C HIS A 57 2.25 -11.51 11.59
N ARG A 58 1.10 -12.17 11.66
CA ARG A 58 0.32 -12.34 12.89
C ARG A 58 -0.29 -13.76 12.93
N SER A 59 -0.06 -14.50 14.01
CA SER A 59 -0.46 -15.91 14.14
C SER A 59 -1.98 -16.09 14.20
N ASP A 60 -2.69 -15.16 14.86
CA ASP A 60 -4.15 -15.15 15.03
C ASP A 60 -4.90 -14.42 13.89
N LEU A 61 -4.29 -14.29 12.69
CA LEU A 61 -5.02 -13.82 11.52
C LEU A 61 -5.99 -14.91 11.01
N PRO A 62 -7.31 -14.65 11.02
CA PRO A 62 -8.28 -15.62 10.51
C PRO A 62 -8.19 -15.76 9.00
N ASN A 63 -8.59 -16.93 8.48
CA ASN A 63 -8.71 -17.22 7.04
C ASN A 63 -7.48 -16.81 6.22
N PHE A 64 -6.28 -17.00 6.77
CA PHE A 64 -5.05 -16.58 6.12
C PHE A 64 -4.58 -17.63 5.10
N VAL A 65 -4.30 -17.15 3.90
CA VAL A 65 -3.71 -17.90 2.79
C VAL A 65 -2.30 -17.37 2.54
N LYS A 66 -1.31 -18.26 2.58
CA LYS A 66 0.05 -17.90 2.16
C LYS A 66 0.12 -17.85 0.64
N ILE A 67 0.68 -16.78 0.08
CA ILE A 67 0.93 -16.66 -1.36
C ILE A 67 2.43 -16.82 -1.64
N ASP A 68 2.78 -17.42 -2.77
CA ASP A 68 4.18 -17.58 -3.17
C ASP A 68 4.59 -16.53 -4.24
N ASP A 69 3.69 -16.22 -5.17
CA ASP A 69 3.87 -15.18 -6.18
C ASP A 69 2.70 -14.17 -6.15
N PRO A 70 2.92 -12.87 -5.90
CA PRO A 70 1.85 -11.87 -5.99
C PRO A 70 1.31 -11.70 -7.42
N TYR A 71 2.01 -12.18 -8.45
CA TYR A 71 1.60 -12.08 -9.85
C TYR A 71 0.88 -13.34 -10.39
N ASP A 72 0.68 -14.36 -9.55
CA ASP A 72 -0.05 -15.59 -9.85
C ASP A 72 -0.71 -16.10 -8.56
N LEU A 73 -1.86 -15.52 -8.23
CA LEU A 73 -2.55 -15.80 -6.98
C LEU A 73 -3.29 -17.14 -7.06
N PRO A 74 -3.33 -17.93 -5.97
CA PRO A 74 -3.94 -19.26 -5.93
C PRO A 74 -5.48 -19.21 -5.84
N PHE A 75 -6.11 -18.29 -6.59
CA PHE A 75 -7.55 -18.05 -6.60
C PHE A 75 -8.09 -18.12 -8.02
N LYS A 76 -9.36 -18.48 -8.15
CA LYS A 76 -10.08 -18.53 -9.42
C LYS A 76 -10.41 -17.14 -9.92
N ASP A 77 -10.74 -17.07 -11.20
CA ASP A 77 -11.26 -15.85 -11.81
C ASP A 77 -12.58 -15.45 -11.13
N ASP A 78 -12.74 -14.15 -10.84
CA ASP A 78 -13.93 -13.55 -10.21
C ASP A 78 -14.40 -14.22 -8.90
N GLU A 79 -13.47 -14.87 -8.18
CA GLU A 79 -13.72 -15.55 -6.91
C GLU A 79 -14.20 -14.58 -5.83
N PHE A 80 -13.68 -13.34 -5.84
CA PHE A 80 -13.98 -12.33 -4.83
C PHE A 80 -14.85 -11.20 -5.38
N GLY A 81 -15.87 -10.80 -4.62
CA GLY A 81 -16.69 -9.64 -4.94
C GLY A 81 -15.91 -8.34 -4.68
N ALA A 82 -15.35 -8.19 -3.48
CA ALA A 82 -14.63 -7.01 -3.02
C ALA A 82 -13.19 -7.34 -2.62
N VAL A 83 -12.21 -6.83 -3.38
CA VAL A 83 -10.77 -7.00 -3.12
C VAL A 83 -10.17 -5.69 -2.60
N LEU A 84 -9.33 -5.79 -1.58
CA LEU A 84 -8.55 -4.70 -1.01
C LEU A 84 -7.06 -5.00 -1.14
N CYS A 85 -6.32 -4.08 -1.74
CA CYS A 85 -4.86 -4.05 -1.71
C CYS A 85 -4.41 -2.71 -1.10
N SER A 86 -3.73 -2.75 0.05
CA SER A 86 -3.34 -1.54 0.78
C SER A 86 -1.84 -1.45 0.94
N HIS A 87 -1.25 -0.37 0.40
CA HIS A 87 0.17 -0.05 0.56
C HIS A 87 1.10 -1.20 0.14
N THR A 88 0.90 -1.71 -1.08
CA THR A 88 1.67 -2.84 -1.62
C THR A 88 2.07 -2.59 -3.06
N ILE A 89 1.15 -2.11 -3.89
CA ILE A 89 1.35 -1.94 -5.32
C ILE A 89 2.46 -0.92 -5.67
N GLU A 90 2.84 -0.04 -4.73
CA GLU A 90 3.99 0.87 -4.86
C GLU A 90 5.35 0.17 -4.67
N HIS A 91 5.36 -1.00 -4.04
CA HIS A 91 6.56 -1.78 -3.74
C HIS A 91 6.86 -2.85 -4.81
N VAL A 92 5.85 -3.29 -5.56
CA VAL A 92 6.00 -4.37 -6.54
C VAL A 92 6.83 -3.93 -7.77
N GLU A 93 7.40 -4.91 -8.46
CA GLU A 93 8.21 -4.65 -9.65
C GLU A 93 7.35 -4.27 -10.87
N HIS A 94 6.24 -4.98 -11.07
CA HIS A 94 5.37 -4.85 -12.23
C HIS A 94 3.94 -4.51 -11.80
N PRO A 95 3.65 -3.24 -11.43
CA PRO A 95 2.33 -2.84 -10.94
C PRO A 95 1.20 -3.11 -11.94
N GLU A 96 1.49 -3.11 -13.25
CA GLU A 96 0.53 -3.48 -14.30
C GLU A 96 0.17 -4.97 -14.26
N ARG A 97 1.17 -5.84 -14.05
CA ARG A 97 0.94 -7.28 -13.95
C ARG A 97 0.18 -7.60 -12.68
N PHE A 98 0.59 -7.00 -11.56
CA PHE A 98 -0.10 -7.19 -10.29
C PHE A 98 -1.54 -6.67 -10.36
N TRP A 99 -1.76 -5.50 -10.95
CA TRP A 99 -3.11 -4.97 -11.15
C TRP A 99 -4.00 -5.88 -11.99
N ARG A 100 -3.48 -6.44 -13.09
CA ARG A 100 -4.23 -7.42 -13.91
C ARG A 100 -4.59 -8.65 -13.09
N GLU A 101 -3.67 -9.13 -12.26
CA GLU A 101 -3.91 -10.28 -11.41
C GLU A 101 -4.97 -10.01 -10.33
N LEU A 102 -4.94 -8.84 -9.69
CA LEU A 102 -5.99 -8.43 -8.76
C LEU A 102 -7.36 -8.34 -9.43
N ARG A 103 -7.40 -7.85 -10.68
CA ARG A 103 -8.64 -7.80 -11.47
C ARG A 103 -9.09 -9.16 -11.97
N ARG A 104 -8.20 -10.13 -12.12
CA ARG A 104 -8.55 -11.51 -12.50
C ARG A 104 -9.33 -12.15 -11.37
N VAL A 105 -8.83 -12.06 -10.13
CA VAL A 105 -9.45 -12.72 -8.97
C VAL A 105 -10.63 -11.96 -8.38
N GLY A 106 -10.84 -10.69 -8.76
CA GLY A 106 -11.74 -9.77 -8.08
C GLY A 106 -12.59 -8.89 -8.97
N ARG A 107 -13.90 -8.81 -8.68
CA ARG A 107 -14.86 -7.98 -9.43
C ARG A 107 -14.77 -6.49 -9.09
N ASP A 108 -14.58 -6.14 -7.81
CA ASP A 108 -14.40 -4.78 -7.31
C ASP A 108 -13.09 -4.63 -6.52
N VAL A 109 -12.02 -4.22 -7.21
CA VAL A 109 -10.70 -4.02 -6.61
C VAL A 109 -10.52 -2.59 -6.12
N THR A 110 -10.07 -2.46 -4.88
CA THR A 110 -9.77 -1.19 -4.22
C THR A 110 -8.29 -1.12 -3.86
N LEU A 111 -7.60 -0.17 -4.46
CA LEU A 111 -6.21 0.16 -4.14
C LEU A 111 -6.19 1.29 -3.12
N VAL A 112 -5.41 1.11 -2.05
CA VAL A 112 -5.09 2.16 -1.09
C VAL A 112 -3.61 2.47 -1.19
N VAL A 113 -3.27 3.67 -1.66
CA VAL A 113 -1.89 4.11 -1.90
C VAL A 113 -1.59 5.41 -1.14
N PRO A 114 -0.31 5.73 -0.86
CA PRO A 114 0.07 7.02 -0.33
C PRO A 114 -0.33 8.15 -1.28
N PRO A 115 -1.07 9.17 -0.83
CA PRO A 115 -1.35 10.34 -1.65
C PRO A 115 -0.14 11.28 -1.64
N LEU A 116 0.05 12.07 -2.70
CA LEU A 116 1.20 12.96 -2.87
C LEU A 116 1.32 14.03 -1.78
N TRP A 117 0.23 14.45 -1.15
CA TRP A 117 0.28 15.41 -0.04
C TRP A 117 0.88 14.79 1.24
N ASP A 118 0.90 13.47 1.36
CA ASP A 118 1.67 12.74 2.37
C ASP A 118 3.07 12.45 1.83
N LEU A 119 3.87 13.51 1.71
CA LEU A 119 5.20 13.46 1.10
C LEU A 119 6.10 12.41 1.77
N SER A 120 5.98 12.27 3.10
CA SER A 120 6.74 11.29 3.89
C SER A 120 6.48 9.86 3.45
N ALA A 121 5.22 9.50 3.18
CA ALA A 121 4.90 8.17 2.67
C ALA A 121 5.15 8.07 1.17
N ALA A 122 4.68 9.03 0.36
CA ALA A 122 4.77 8.96 -1.10
C ALA A 122 6.22 8.81 -1.59
N PHE A 123 7.16 9.56 -1.01
CA PHE A 123 8.57 9.59 -1.42
C PHE A 123 9.50 8.73 -0.56
N ASN A 124 8.98 7.70 0.13
CA ASN A 124 9.82 6.77 0.89
C ASN A 124 10.65 5.86 -0.04
N MET A 125 11.80 6.36 -0.49
CA MET A 125 12.70 5.69 -1.44
C MET A 125 13.31 4.39 -0.91
N LEU A 126 13.30 4.16 0.41
CA LEU A 126 13.80 2.92 1.02
C LEU A 126 12.84 1.74 0.80
N GLU A 127 11.56 2.03 0.61
CA GLU A 127 10.51 1.02 0.55
C GLU A 127 9.83 0.97 -0.82
N HIS A 128 9.59 2.14 -1.43
CA HIS A 128 8.78 2.29 -2.64
C HIS A 128 9.63 2.22 -3.90
N ARG A 129 9.12 1.54 -4.92
CA ARG A 129 9.67 1.55 -6.28
C ARG A 129 8.95 2.57 -7.16
N TRP A 130 7.70 2.88 -6.83
CA TRP A 130 6.81 3.75 -7.59
C TRP A 130 6.21 4.85 -6.72
N VAL A 131 6.07 6.04 -7.29
CA VAL A 131 5.22 7.10 -6.74
C VAL A 131 3.97 7.17 -7.60
N PHE A 132 2.81 7.02 -6.99
CA PHE A 132 1.53 7.25 -7.64
C PHE A 132 1.19 8.74 -7.65
N LEU A 133 0.89 9.27 -8.83
CA LEU A 133 0.59 10.69 -9.05
C LEU A 133 -0.87 10.98 -8.70
N THR A 134 -1.21 10.92 -7.41
CA THR A 134 -2.58 11.06 -6.92
C THR A 134 -2.66 11.86 -5.62
N LEU A 135 -3.73 12.64 -5.47
CA LEU A 135 -4.11 13.27 -4.19
C LEU A 135 -5.13 12.45 -3.39
N ARG A 136 -5.77 11.46 -4.04
CA ARG A 136 -6.72 10.54 -3.41
C ARG A 136 -5.99 9.34 -2.83
N LYS A 137 -6.48 8.88 -1.67
CA LYS A 137 -6.00 7.69 -0.96
C LYS A 137 -6.48 6.39 -1.59
N GLU A 138 -7.71 6.38 -2.09
CA GLU A 138 -8.43 5.21 -2.58
C GLU A 138 -8.66 5.29 -4.10
N HIS A 139 -8.47 4.16 -4.78
CA HIS A 139 -8.64 4.04 -6.23
C HIS A 139 -9.32 2.74 -6.65
N LYS A 140 -10.16 2.83 -7.68
CA LYS A 140 -10.76 1.68 -8.38
C LYS A 140 -10.04 1.31 -9.68
N HIS A 141 -9.07 2.13 -10.07
CA HIS A 141 -8.23 1.93 -11.24
C HIS A 141 -6.78 2.21 -10.87
N LEU A 142 -5.85 1.62 -11.60
CA LEU A 142 -4.43 1.85 -11.37
C LEU A 142 -4.07 3.32 -11.68
N PRO A 143 -3.62 4.13 -10.70
CA PRO A 143 -3.33 5.53 -10.96
C PRO A 143 -2.08 5.71 -11.84
N PRO A 144 -1.94 6.88 -12.49
CA PRO A 144 -0.68 7.27 -13.11
C PRO A 144 0.46 7.22 -12.09
N ARG A 145 1.65 6.80 -12.51
CA ARG A 145 2.79 6.62 -11.62
C ARG A 145 4.10 6.88 -12.34
N VAL A 146 5.09 7.25 -11.56
CA VAL A 146 6.47 7.38 -12.01
C VAL A 146 7.33 6.47 -11.17
N ARG A 147 8.35 5.90 -11.81
CA ARG A 147 9.35 5.13 -11.09
C ARG A 147 10.21 6.10 -10.28
N LEU A 148 10.43 5.81 -8.99
CA LEU A 148 11.33 6.63 -8.19
C LEU A 148 12.75 6.51 -8.74
N PRO A 149 13.39 7.61 -9.19
CA PRO A 149 14.77 7.57 -9.64
C PRO A 149 15.66 7.13 -8.48
N LEU A 150 16.69 6.34 -8.77
CA LEU A 150 17.66 5.83 -7.78
C LEU A 150 17.09 4.88 -6.70
N ALA A 151 15.78 4.64 -6.62
CA ALA A 151 15.20 3.70 -5.65
C ALA A 151 15.82 2.30 -5.77
N ARG A 152 16.06 1.81 -7.00
CA ARG A 152 16.78 0.54 -7.21
C ARG A 152 18.21 0.56 -6.68
N THR A 153 18.93 1.67 -6.85
CA THR A 153 20.31 1.81 -6.38
C THR A 153 20.35 1.84 -4.84
N VAL A 154 19.48 2.64 -4.23
CA VAL A 154 19.34 2.74 -2.77
C VAL A 154 18.92 1.39 -2.17
N GLN A 155 17.93 0.71 -2.75
CA GLN A 155 17.46 -0.60 -2.27
C GLN A 155 18.50 -1.72 -2.45
N ARG A 156 19.37 -1.65 -3.48
CA ARG A 156 20.50 -2.59 -3.61
C ARG A 156 21.58 -2.35 -2.56
N LEU A 157 21.83 -1.09 -2.20
CA LEU A 157 22.85 -0.72 -1.21
C LEU A 157 22.40 -0.99 0.23
N PHE A 158 21.12 -0.77 0.54
CA PHE A 158 20.60 -0.83 1.91
C PHE A 158 19.56 -1.95 2.16
N GLY A 159 19.20 -2.72 1.13
CA GLY A 159 18.07 -3.64 1.14
C GLY A 159 16.73 -2.90 0.98
N GLN A 160 15.78 -3.50 0.26
CA GLN A 160 14.39 -3.00 0.29
C GLN A 160 13.79 -3.35 1.64
N ARG A 161 13.44 -2.33 2.44
CA ARG A 161 12.69 -2.54 3.69
C ARG A 161 11.21 -2.61 3.33
N VAL A 162 10.53 -3.66 3.78
CA VAL A 162 9.08 -3.81 3.64
C VAL A 162 8.53 -3.95 5.05
N HIS A 163 7.81 -2.92 5.52
CA HIS A 163 7.15 -2.95 6.83
C HIS A 163 5.71 -3.44 6.67
N ALA A 164 5.33 -4.43 7.48
CA ALA A 164 4.00 -5.04 7.52
C ALA A 164 3.03 -4.37 8.49
#